data_AF-A0A844ZQP7-F1
#
_entry.id   AF-A0A844ZQP7-F1
#
_cell.length_a   1.000
_cell.length_b   1.000
_cell.length_c   1.000
_cell.angle_alpha   90.00
_cell.angle_beta   90.00
_cell.angle_gamma   90.00
#
_symmetry.space_group_name_H-M   'P 1'
#
loop_
_entity.id
_entity.type
_entity.pdbx_description
1 polymer ?
#
loop_
_entity_poly.entity_id
_entity_poly.type
_entity_poly.pdbx_seq_one_letter_code
_entity_poly.pdbx_strand_id
1 'polypeptide(L)'
;MANPRVLLVVGGGIAAYKSCELVRLIRKGGADVTCVLTNGGSQFVTPMSLAALSGNQVHTSLWDLKNEAEIGHIQLSREADLVVVCPATADLMAKMAAGIADDLGTTLILATDKPVLAVPAMNVRMWEHEATQRNIAWLIDAGVRVMQPDEGEMACGEFGPGRLPDPEMVWLEIADMLGLDPGDAGHEQIADYLRKMAEAEVEDEDDEEDNLGYAPTPAKTGGLGGLIGSLIQRSTPRRIEDDETTYEDMADLPEAAELDDGEPYIGPDLPEPDLSAGGPVLARKGAAAAAPPTDREAINHEVNARQAAPQPFDGEDAAAPVGALAKSMADPLDGQPAFDEDPAHRPLYGKHVLITAGPTHEPIDPVRYLANRSSGRQGFAIAEAAAAAGARVTLVAGPVHLDTPPGVDRIDVESAEDMAAAVKKALPADCAIMVAAVADWRTRDYQGEKIKKRGSAPPSLMLTENPDILAMVSASSKRPDLLIGFAAETENVVENARKKRKSKGVDWIVANDVSGDVMGGTENKVHIIRERKVEDWDQMSKMDVAWKLVERIADHLNAHD
;
A
#
# COMPACT_ATOMS: atom_id res chain seq x y z
N MET A 1 0.31 -43.24 7.49
CA MET A 1 1.05 -42.25 6.67
C MET A 1 0.91 -40.91 7.38
N ALA A 2 1.89 -40.01 7.25
CA ALA A 2 1.70 -38.65 7.74
C ALA A 2 0.58 -37.98 6.94
N ASN A 3 -0.25 -37.16 7.58
CA ASN A 3 -1.27 -36.38 6.90
C ASN A 3 -0.58 -35.38 5.94
N PRO A 4 -1.10 -35.18 4.71
CA PRO A 4 -0.56 -34.16 3.82
C PRO A 4 -0.59 -32.77 4.45
N ARG A 5 0.42 -31.96 4.19
CA ARG A 5 0.61 -30.65 4.80
C ARG A 5 0.34 -29.54 3.80
N VAL A 6 -0.66 -28.72 4.08
CA VAL A 6 -1.02 -27.55 3.29
C VAL A 6 -0.46 -26.30 3.92
N LEU A 7 0.31 -25.52 3.16
CA LEU A 7 0.72 -24.18 3.55
C LEU A 7 -0.22 -23.16 2.90
N LEU A 8 -1.09 -22.54 3.71
CA LEU A 8 -2.11 -21.61 3.25
C LEU A 8 -1.66 -20.16 3.42
N VAL A 9 -1.31 -19.51 2.31
CA VAL A 9 -1.02 -18.07 2.24
C VAL A 9 -2.32 -17.29 2.04
N VAL A 10 -2.69 -16.47 3.03
CA VAL A 10 -3.94 -15.69 3.02
C VAL A 10 -3.68 -14.25 2.58
N GLY A 11 -4.13 -13.90 1.38
CA GLY A 11 -4.01 -12.56 0.79
C GLY A 11 -5.01 -11.53 1.31
N GLY A 12 -4.78 -10.25 0.98
CA GLY A 12 -5.56 -9.11 1.46
C GLY A 12 -6.74 -8.72 0.58
N GLY A 13 -7.88 -9.40 0.73
CA GLY A 13 -9.12 -9.04 0.05
C GLY A 13 -10.36 -9.34 0.91
N ILE A 14 -11.51 -8.79 0.52
CA ILE A 14 -12.78 -8.98 1.26
C ILE A 14 -13.13 -10.46 1.45
N ALA A 15 -12.73 -11.33 0.51
CA ALA A 15 -12.98 -12.76 0.57
C ALA A 15 -12.06 -13.52 1.56
N ALA A 16 -11.11 -12.86 2.23
CA ALA A 16 -10.18 -13.51 3.16
C ALA A 16 -10.89 -14.29 4.28
N TYR A 17 -12.08 -13.86 4.71
CA TYR A 17 -12.86 -14.60 5.72
C TYR A 17 -13.30 -15.99 5.25
N LYS A 18 -13.46 -16.23 3.93
CA LYS A 18 -13.79 -17.55 3.38
C LYS A 18 -12.65 -18.55 3.62
N SER A 19 -11.42 -18.08 3.74
CA SER A 19 -10.26 -18.91 4.08
C SER A 19 -10.39 -19.58 5.46
N CYS A 20 -11.16 -18.98 6.38
CA CYS A 20 -11.45 -19.61 7.67
C CYS A 20 -12.26 -20.91 7.52
N GLU A 21 -13.26 -20.92 6.62
CA GLU A 21 -14.02 -22.14 6.36
C GLU A 21 -13.18 -23.15 5.56
N LEU A 22 -12.37 -22.67 4.61
CA LEU A 22 -11.41 -23.52 3.88
C LEU A 22 -10.46 -24.26 4.83
N VAL A 23 -9.92 -23.59 5.85
CA VAL A 23 -9.08 -24.24 6.90
C VAL A 23 -9.82 -25.38 7.59
N ARG A 24 -11.12 -25.22 7.86
CA ARG A 24 -11.93 -26.27 8.50
C ARG A 24 -12.16 -27.44 7.56
N LEU A 25 -12.41 -27.18 6.28
CA LEU A 25 -12.60 -28.20 5.24
C LEU A 25 -11.32 -29.02 5.04
N ILE A 26 -10.17 -28.36 4.90
CA ILE A 26 -8.86 -29.02 4.76
C ILE A 26 -8.59 -29.97 5.93
N ARG A 27 -8.83 -29.51 7.16
CA ARG A 27 -8.64 -30.36 8.36
C ARG A 27 -9.64 -31.50 8.46
N LYS A 28 -10.91 -31.25 8.15
CA LYS A 28 -11.95 -32.28 8.12
C LYS A 28 -11.64 -33.35 7.07
N GLY A 29 -11.04 -32.94 5.96
CA GLY A 29 -10.57 -33.78 4.87
C GLY A 29 -9.28 -34.56 5.14
N GLY A 30 -8.69 -34.43 6.34
CA GLY A 30 -7.54 -35.23 6.77
C GLY A 30 -6.17 -34.65 6.43
N ALA A 31 -6.10 -33.42 5.92
CA ALA A 31 -4.84 -32.69 5.75
C ALA A 31 -4.53 -31.80 6.96
N ASP A 32 -3.25 -31.58 7.23
CA ASP A 32 -2.78 -30.57 8.19
C ASP A 32 -2.62 -29.22 7.48
N VAL A 33 -2.84 -28.10 8.18
CA VAL A 33 -2.81 -26.77 7.56
C VAL A 33 -2.06 -25.76 8.42
N THR A 34 -1.02 -25.16 7.85
CA THR A 34 -0.28 -24.06 8.46
C THR A 34 -0.57 -22.78 7.70
N CYS A 35 -0.98 -21.73 8.39
CA CYS A 35 -1.38 -20.48 7.75
C CYS A 35 -0.26 -19.44 7.80
N VAL A 36 -0.07 -18.76 6.67
CA VAL A 36 0.76 -17.57 6.53
C VAL A 36 -0.18 -16.41 6.20
N LEU A 37 -0.30 -15.47 7.12
CA LEU A 37 -1.23 -14.35 6.98
C LEU A 37 -0.46 -13.11 6.54
N THR A 38 -0.75 -12.62 5.33
CA THR A 38 -0.13 -11.38 4.83
C THR A 38 -0.61 -10.16 5.62
N ASN A 39 0.15 -9.07 5.56
CA ASN A 39 -0.26 -7.80 6.16
C ASN A 39 -1.64 -7.35 5.65
N GLY A 40 -1.91 -7.52 4.35
CA GLY A 40 -3.22 -7.24 3.76
C GLY A 40 -4.31 -8.17 4.31
N GLY A 41 -4.04 -9.49 4.40
CA GLY A 41 -4.98 -10.47 4.94
C GLY A 41 -5.36 -10.18 6.40
N SER A 42 -4.41 -9.67 7.19
CA SER A 42 -4.62 -9.31 8.61
C SER A 42 -5.63 -8.19 8.83
N GLN A 43 -5.94 -7.40 7.80
CA GLN A 43 -7.00 -6.38 7.87
C GLN A 43 -8.42 -6.99 7.87
N PHE A 44 -8.56 -8.24 7.42
CA PHE A 44 -9.85 -8.91 7.27
C PHE A 44 -10.03 -10.10 8.22
N VAL A 45 -8.96 -10.83 8.51
CA VAL A 45 -8.97 -12.00 9.40
C VAL A 45 -7.83 -11.89 10.40
N THR A 46 -8.07 -12.27 11.65
CA THR A 46 -7.03 -12.22 12.67
C THR A 46 -6.16 -13.48 12.69
N PRO A 47 -4.86 -13.38 13.05
CA PRO A 47 -4.02 -14.56 13.28
C PRO A 47 -4.64 -15.53 14.31
N MET A 48 -5.32 -15.01 15.33
CA MET A 48 -5.97 -15.81 16.36
C MET A 48 -7.09 -16.70 15.80
N SER A 49 -7.91 -16.16 14.88
CA SER A 49 -8.97 -16.93 14.21
C SER A 49 -8.38 -18.09 13.43
N LEU A 50 -7.34 -17.84 12.62
CA LEU A 50 -6.69 -18.88 11.83
C LEU A 50 -5.95 -19.90 12.71
N ALA A 51 -5.32 -19.48 13.82
CA ALA A 51 -4.65 -20.38 14.75
C ALA A 51 -5.64 -21.32 15.45
N ALA A 52 -6.78 -20.79 15.90
CA ALA A 52 -7.83 -21.59 16.54
C ALA A 52 -8.45 -22.63 15.59
N LEU A 53 -8.62 -22.27 14.30
CA LEU A 53 -9.20 -23.16 13.30
C LEU A 53 -8.20 -24.20 12.79
N SER A 54 -6.97 -23.79 12.53
CA SER A 54 -5.90 -24.68 12.05
C SER A 54 -5.36 -25.60 13.15
N GLY A 55 -5.34 -25.13 14.40
CA GLY A 55 -4.64 -25.79 15.50
C GLY A 55 -3.11 -25.59 15.46
N ASN A 56 -2.61 -24.77 14.54
CA ASN A 56 -1.19 -24.53 14.30
C ASN A 56 -0.83 -23.05 14.51
N GLN A 57 0.47 -22.76 14.63
CA GLN A 57 0.96 -21.39 14.65
C GLN A 57 0.65 -20.72 13.31
N VAL A 58 0.22 -19.45 13.37
CA VAL A 58 0.05 -18.60 12.19
C VAL A 58 1.25 -17.70 12.08
N HIS A 59 1.86 -17.68 10.90
CA HIS A 59 3.04 -16.88 10.62
C HIS A 59 2.65 -15.59 9.90
N THR A 60 3.18 -14.45 10.34
CA THR A 60 2.75 -13.13 9.84
C THR A 60 3.89 -12.26 9.34
N SER A 61 5.14 -12.62 9.63
CA SER A 61 6.30 -11.78 9.33
C SER A 61 7.52 -12.63 8.98
N LEU A 62 8.36 -12.11 8.08
CA LEU A 62 9.69 -12.64 7.79
C LEU A 62 10.62 -12.54 9.01
N TRP A 63 10.39 -11.57 9.89
CA TRP A 63 11.34 -11.10 10.90
C TRP A 63 10.98 -11.56 12.33
N ASP A 64 10.45 -12.77 12.49
CA ASP A 64 10.15 -13.30 13.83
C ASP A 64 11.43 -13.85 14.49
N LEU A 65 12.02 -13.03 15.36
CA LEU A 65 13.24 -13.28 16.13
C LEU A 65 13.24 -14.60 16.94
N LYS A 66 12.05 -15.17 17.24
CA LYS A 66 11.96 -16.47 17.93
C LYS A 66 12.22 -17.65 17.01
N ASN A 67 11.94 -17.50 15.72
CA ASN A 67 12.05 -18.55 14.72
C ASN A 67 13.29 -18.40 13.83
N GLU A 68 13.97 -17.24 13.79
CA GLU A 68 15.18 -16.99 12.97
C GLU A 68 16.38 -17.92 13.25
N ALA A 69 16.39 -18.64 14.37
CA ALA A 69 17.40 -19.67 14.65
C ALA A 69 17.29 -20.87 13.69
N GLU A 70 16.10 -21.09 13.11
CA GLU A 70 15.84 -21.98 11.98
C GLU A 70 15.43 -21.09 10.77
N ILE A 71 15.83 -21.43 9.55
CA ILE A 71 15.49 -20.58 8.39
C ILE A 71 14.00 -20.78 8.05
N GLY A 72 13.11 -20.10 8.78
CA GLY A 72 11.68 -20.42 8.86
C GLY A 72 10.93 -20.40 7.51
N HIS A 73 11.29 -19.51 6.59
CA HIS A 73 10.69 -19.49 5.25
C HIS A 73 11.10 -20.72 4.42
N ILE A 74 12.35 -21.17 4.50
CA ILE A 74 12.77 -22.39 3.78
C ILE A 74 12.14 -23.64 4.42
N GLN A 75 12.06 -23.68 5.75
CA GLN A 75 11.52 -24.83 6.46
C GLN A 75 10.01 -25.01 6.24
N LEU A 76 9.21 -23.95 6.38
CA LEU A 76 7.77 -23.99 6.14
C LEU A 76 7.44 -24.46 4.72
N SER A 77 8.21 -23.98 3.74
CA SER A 77 8.09 -24.40 2.34
C SER A 77 8.42 -25.89 2.15
N ARG A 78 9.54 -26.37 2.72
CA ARG A 78 9.96 -27.78 2.61
C ARG A 78 9.00 -28.75 3.30
N GLU A 79 8.42 -28.33 4.41
CA GLU A 79 7.47 -29.12 5.19
C GLU A 79 6.10 -29.24 4.52
N ALA A 80 5.76 -28.34 3.59
CA ALA A 80 4.52 -28.43 2.84
C ALA A 80 4.57 -29.52 1.76
N ASP A 81 3.42 -30.12 1.48
CA ASP A 81 3.18 -30.94 0.30
C ASP A 81 2.48 -30.13 -0.80
N LEU A 82 1.75 -29.08 -0.42
CA LEU A 82 1.06 -28.13 -1.32
C LEU A 82 1.08 -26.72 -0.72
N VAL A 83 1.38 -25.72 -1.54
CA VAL A 83 1.20 -24.30 -1.19
C VAL A 83 -0.10 -23.79 -1.81
N VAL A 84 -0.99 -23.21 -1.01
CA VAL A 84 -2.26 -22.64 -1.47
C VAL A 84 -2.27 -21.15 -1.18
N VAL A 85 -2.54 -20.34 -2.20
CA VAL A 85 -2.69 -18.89 -2.09
C VAL A 85 -4.19 -18.55 -2.21
N CYS A 86 -4.84 -18.24 -1.09
CA CYS A 86 -6.28 -18.04 -1.04
C CYS A 86 -6.67 -17.00 0.04
N PRO A 87 -7.26 -15.85 -0.34
CA PRO A 87 -7.42 -15.37 -1.72
C PRO A 87 -6.08 -14.97 -2.34
N ALA A 88 -5.88 -15.32 -3.62
CA ALA A 88 -4.81 -14.77 -4.46
C ALA A 88 -5.28 -13.44 -5.05
N THR A 89 -4.93 -12.34 -4.40
CA THR A 89 -5.26 -10.99 -4.90
C THR A 89 -4.46 -10.66 -6.16
N ALA A 90 -4.90 -9.68 -6.93
CA ALA A 90 -4.16 -9.23 -8.12
C ALA A 90 -2.73 -8.79 -7.77
N ASP A 91 -2.55 -8.11 -6.63
CA ASP A 91 -1.23 -7.72 -6.09
C ASP A 91 -0.35 -8.95 -5.81
N LEU A 92 -0.90 -9.96 -5.13
CA LEU A 92 -0.14 -11.15 -4.78
C LEU A 92 0.25 -11.95 -6.03
N MET A 93 -0.66 -12.10 -6.99
CA MET A 93 -0.34 -12.75 -8.27
C MET A 93 0.68 -11.95 -9.10
N ALA A 94 0.61 -10.62 -9.09
CA ALA A 94 1.61 -9.77 -9.75
C ALA A 94 3.01 -9.95 -9.12
N LYS A 95 3.10 -10.01 -7.79
CA LYS A 95 4.35 -10.29 -7.08
C LYS A 95 4.88 -11.68 -7.38
N MET A 96 4.02 -12.70 -7.38
CA MET A 96 4.38 -14.06 -7.76
C MET A 96 4.95 -14.11 -9.19
N ALA A 97 4.27 -13.47 -10.15
CA ALA A 97 4.70 -13.45 -11.54
C ALA A 97 6.04 -12.71 -11.74
N ALA A 98 6.24 -11.61 -11.01
CA ALA A 98 7.45 -10.79 -11.08
C ALA A 98 8.62 -11.32 -10.23
N GLY A 99 8.40 -12.34 -9.39
CA GLY A 99 9.43 -12.85 -8.46
C GLY A 99 9.76 -11.90 -7.31
N ILE A 100 8.81 -11.06 -6.90
CA ILE A 100 8.98 -10.16 -5.75
C ILE A 100 8.80 -10.96 -4.46
N ALA A 101 9.79 -10.90 -3.56
CA ALA A 101 9.83 -11.60 -2.27
C ALA A 101 10.03 -10.60 -1.11
N ASP A 102 9.02 -9.77 -0.88
CA ASP A 102 9.03 -8.65 0.07
C ASP A 102 8.28 -8.94 1.39
N ASP A 103 7.53 -10.04 1.46
CA ASP A 103 6.90 -10.54 2.68
C ASP A 103 7.06 -12.06 2.83
N LEU A 104 6.57 -12.62 3.94
CA LEU A 104 6.77 -14.04 4.23
C LEU A 104 6.08 -14.93 3.19
N GLY A 105 4.86 -14.59 2.78
CA GLY A 105 4.09 -15.37 1.81
C GLY A 105 4.75 -15.36 0.43
N THR A 106 5.16 -14.19 -0.05
CA THR A 106 5.81 -14.06 -1.37
C THR A 106 7.20 -14.70 -1.39
N THR A 107 7.96 -14.58 -0.31
CA THR A 107 9.26 -15.27 -0.16
C THR A 107 9.10 -16.78 -0.15
N LEU A 108 8.08 -17.31 0.53
CA LEU A 108 7.77 -18.75 0.57
C LEU A 108 7.44 -19.31 -0.80
N ILE A 109 6.60 -18.59 -1.55
CA ILE A 109 6.20 -18.99 -2.91
C ILE A 109 7.41 -18.98 -3.84
N LEU A 110 8.28 -17.97 -3.76
CA LEU A 110 9.49 -17.93 -4.59
C LEU A 110 10.49 -19.05 -4.23
N ALA A 111 10.55 -19.44 -2.96
CA ALA A 111 11.51 -20.41 -2.45
C ALA A 111 11.04 -21.87 -2.54
N THR A 112 9.79 -22.14 -2.97
CA THR A 112 9.22 -23.49 -2.94
C THR A 112 9.52 -24.31 -4.19
N ASP A 113 9.75 -25.60 -3.98
CA ASP A 113 9.76 -26.64 -5.02
C ASP A 113 8.46 -27.47 -5.03
N LYS A 114 7.48 -27.08 -4.22
CA LYS A 114 6.19 -27.76 -4.08
C LYS A 114 5.17 -27.23 -5.10
N PRO A 115 4.15 -28.03 -5.45
CA PRO A 115 3.03 -27.53 -6.22
C PRO A 115 2.39 -26.30 -5.56
N VAL A 116 1.97 -25.34 -6.39
CA VAL A 116 1.32 -24.11 -5.94
C VAL A 116 -0.07 -24.01 -6.57
N LEU A 117 -1.08 -23.76 -5.74
CA LEU A 117 -2.45 -23.47 -6.14
C LEU A 117 -2.77 -22.00 -5.83
N ALA A 118 -3.05 -21.18 -6.84
CA ALA A 118 -3.56 -19.83 -6.68
C ALA A 118 -5.09 -19.83 -6.85
N VAL A 119 -5.79 -19.18 -5.92
CA VAL A 119 -7.25 -19.06 -5.92
C VAL A 119 -7.64 -17.59 -6.01
N PRO A 120 -7.81 -17.04 -7.23
CA PRO A 120 -8.01 -15.63 -7.45
C PRO A 120 -9.28 -15.08 -6.80
N ALA A 121 -9.20 -13.87 -6.25
CA ALA A 121 -10.37 -13.09 -5.84
C ALA A 121 -10.12 -11.59 -5.93
N MET A 122 -10.89 -10.91 -6.77
CA MET A 122 -10.77 -9.48 -7.04
C MET A 122 -12.01 -8.94 -7.74
N ASN A 123 -12.07 -7.61 -7.91
CA ASN A 123 -13.10 -6.98 -8.72
C ASN A 123 -12.99 -7.40 -10.20
N VAL A 124 -14.12 -7.42 -10.93
CA VAL A 124 -14.18 -7.85 -12.35
C VAL A 124 -13.25 -7.07 -13.25
N ARG A 125 -13.14 -5.75 -13.06
CA ARG A 125 -12.20 -4.92 -13.83
C ARG A 125 -10.75 -5.24 -13.54
N MET A 126 -10.44 -5.63 -12.31
CA MET A 126 -9.10 -6.11 -11.97
C MET A 126 -8.82 -7.47 -12.58
N TRP A 127 -9.82 -8.35 -12.62
CA TRP A 127 -9.72 -9.67 -13.25
C TRP A 127 -9.50 -9.55 -14.76
N GLU A 128 -10.35 -8.79 -15.45
CA GLU A 128 -10.28 -8.55 -16.90
C GLU A 128 -9.05 -7.73 -17.33
N HIS A 129 -8.36 -7.08 -16.38
CA HIS A 129 -7.24 -6.22 -16.70
C HIS A 129 -6.11 -7.01 -17.38
N GLU A 130 -5.56 -6.47 -18.47
CA GLU A 130 -4.54 -7.14 -19.29
C GLU A 130 -3.31 -7.56 -18.45
N ALA A 131 -2.89 -6.73 -17.49
CA ALA A 131 -1.79 -7.08 -16.59
C ALA A 131 -2.10 -8.33 -15.74
N THR A 132 -3.33 -8.46 -15.24
CA THR A 132 -3.75 -9.62 -14.45
C THR A 132 -3.80 -10.85 -15.33
N GLN A 133 -4.39 -10.76 -16.51
CA GLN A 133 -4.46 -11.86 -17.48
C GLN A 133 -3.05 -12.32 -17.92
N ARG A 134 -2.13 -11.38 -18.16
CA ARG A 134 -0.73 -11.67 -18.47
C ARG A 134 -0.02 -12.38 -17.32
N ASN A 135 -0.24 -11.93 -16.08
CA ASN A 135 0.33 -12.57 -14.90
C ASN A 135 -0.22 -13.99 -14.72
N ILE A 136 -1.52 -14.20 -14.92
CA ILE A 136 -2.14 -15.52 -14.85
C ILE A 136 -1.53 -16.45 -15.90
N ALA A 137 -1.44 -16.01 -17.16
CA ALA A 137 -0.83 -16.79 -18.23
C ALA A 137 0.62 -17.18 -17.90
N TRP A 138 1.41 -16.23 -17.37
CA TRP A 138 2.78 -16.49 -16.93
C TRP A 138 2.85 -17.47 -15.75
N LEU A 139 1.97 -17.33 -14.76
CA LEU A 139 1.92 -18.25 -13.61
C LEU A 139 1.58 -19.67 -14.04
N ILE A 140 0.62 -19.84 -14.97
CA ILE A 140 0.26 -21.14 -15.54
C ILE A 140 1.45 -21.74 -16.29
N ASP A 141 2.13 -20.96 -17.14
CA ASP A 141 3.33 -21.40 -17.86
C ASP A 141 4.48 -21.80 -16.91
N ALA A 142 4.61 -21.08 -15.78
CA ALA A 142 5.54 -21.38 -14.71
C ALA A 142 5.14 -22.60 -13.84
N GLY A 143 4.02 -23.26 -14.13
CA GLY A 143 3.57 -24.48 -13.45
C GLY A 143 2.72 -24.25 -12.20
N VAL A 144 2.26 -23.01 -11.96
CA VAL A 144 1.29 -22.71 -10.91
C VAL A 144 -0.11 -23.08 -11.40
N ARG A 145 -0.85 -23.86 -10.61
CA ARG A 145 -2.26 -24.10 -10.89
C ARG A 145 -3.08 -22.89 -10.48
N VAL A 146 -3.85 -22.30 -11.38
CA VAL A 146 -4.70 -21.13 -11.12
C VAL A 146 -6.16 -21.52 -11.30
N MET A 147 -6.99 -21.37 -10.25
CA MET A 147 -8.43 -21.60 -10.36
C MET A 147 -9.11 -20.43 -11.07
N GLN A 148 -10.18 -20.72 -11.82
CA GLN A 148 -11.06 -19.67 -12.30
C GLN A 148 -11.91 -19.12 -11.16
N PRO A 149 -12.11 -17.80 -11.05
CA PRO A 149 -13.02 -17.23 -10.07
C PRO A 149 -14.47 -17.52 -10.46
N ASP A 150 -15.35 -17.50 -9.46
CA ASP A 150 -16.79 -17.54 -9.68
C ASP A 150 -17.28 -16.24 -10.34
N GLU A 151 -18.33 -16.37 -11.14
CA GLU A 151 -19.14 -15.23 -11.59
C GLU A 151 -20.25 -14.89 -10.60
N GLY A 152 -20.49 -13.60 -10.39
CA GLY A 152 -21.63 -13.13 -9.63
C GLY A 152 -21.55 -11.66 -9.25
N GLU A 153 -22.51 -11.23 -8.43
CA GLU A 153 -22.52 -9.88 -7.86
C GLU A 153 -21.39 -9.71 -6.84
N MET A 154 -20.63 -8.64 -6.98
CA MET A 154 -19.48 -8.33 -6.14
C MET A 154 -19.84 -7.32 -5.05
N ALA A 155 -19.01 -7.25 -4.01
CA ALA A 155 -19.20 -6.30 -2.90
C ALA A 155 -19.20 -4.81 -3.33
N CYS A 156 -18.72 -4.51 -4.54
CA CYS A 156 -18.69 -3.19 -5.16
C CYS A 156 -19.91 -2.90 -6.06
N GLY A 157 -20.85 -3.85 -6.21
CA GLY A 157 -22.06 -3.70 -7.04
C GLY A 157 -21.89 -4.01 -8.53
N GLU A 158 -20.70 -4.47 -8.94
CA GLU A 158 -20.45 -4.96 -10.31
C GLU A 158 -20.78 -6.47 -10.42
N PHE A 159 -21.11 -6.94 -11.61
CA PHE A 159 -21.41 -8.34 -11.92
C PHE A 159 -20.41 -8.87 -12.94
N GLY A 160 -19.85 -10.05 -12.69
CA GLY A 160 -18.92 -10.72 -13.61
C GLY A 160 -17.96 -11.66 -12.89
N PRO A 161 -16.93 -12.18 -13.59
CA PRO A 161 -15.91 -13.06 -13.01
C PRO A 161 -15.01 -12.30 -12.04
N GLY A 162 -14.68 -12.93 -10.90
CA GLY A 162 -13.73 -12.37 -9.93
C GLY A 162 -14.05 -12.71 -8.47
N ARG A 163 -15.22 -13.30 -8.20
CA ARG A 163 -15.58 -13.75 -6.86
C ARG A 163 -14.73 -14.97 -6.48
N LEU A 164 -14.25 -15.01 -5.23
CA LEU A 164 -13.55 -16.21 -4.73
C LEU A 164 -14.50 -17.43 -4.86
N PRO A 165 -14.06 -18.54 -5.49
CA PRO A 165 -14.79 -19.79 -5.48
C PRO A 165 -15.21 -20.19 -4.08
N ASP A 166 -16.33 -20.90 -3.98
CA ASP A 166 -16.80 -21.37 -2.68
C ASP A 166 -15.77 -22.32 -2.03
N PRO A 167 -15.57 -22.26 -0.70
CA PRO A 167 -14.52 -23.02 -0.02
C PRO A 167 -14.54 -24.52 -0.31
N GLU A 168 -15.71 -25.08 -0.55
CA GLU A 168 -15.92 -26.47 -0.95
C GLU A 168 -15.26 -26.79 -2.30
N MET A 169 -15.35 -25.87 -3.27
CA MET A 169 -14.71 -26.03 -4.58
C MET A 169 -13.19 -25.92 -4.47
N VAL A 170 -12.70 -25.00 -3.64
CA VAL A 170 -11.27 -24.90 -3.36
C VAL A 170 -10.75 -26.15 -2.66
N TRP A 171 -11.53 -26.71 -1.72
CA TRP A 171 -11.18 -27.97 -1.07
C TRP A 171 -11.13 -29.15 -2.05
N LEU A 172 -12.07 -29.24 -2.99
CA LEU A 172 -12.06 -30.27 -4.01
C LEU A 172 -10.79 -30.25 -4.85
N GLU A 173 -10.35 -29.05 -5.25
CA GLU A 173 -9.11 -28.85 -6.00
C GLU A 173 -7.88 -29.25 -5.17
N ILE A 174 -7.84 -28.86 -3.90
CA ILE A 174 -6.77 -29.24 -2.96
C ILE A 174 -6.74 -30.77 -2.77
N ALA A 175 -7.90 -31.40 -2.60
CA ALA A 175 -8.01 -32.84 -2.39
C ALA A 175 -7.52 -33.61 -3.63
N ASP A 176 -7.88 -33.16 -4.84
CA ASP A 176 -7.37 -33.74 -6.09
C ASP A 176 -5.84 -33.64 -6.17
N MET A 177 -5.28 -32.45 -5.94
CA MET A 177 -3.83 -32.23 -5.98
C MET A 177 -3.06 -33.06 -4.94
N LEU A 178 -3.68 -33.37 -3.80
CA LEU A 178 -3.07 -34.16 -2.72
C LEU A 178 -3.43 -35.66 -2.80
N GLY A 179 -4.28 -36.08 -3.74
CA GLY A 179 -4.78 -37.45 -3.83
C GLY A 179 -5.61 -37.89 -2.61
N LEU A 180 -6.34 -36.97 -2.00
CA LEU A 180 -7.23 -37.21 -0.86
C LEU A 180 -8.67 -37.46 -1.32
N ASP A 181 -9.42 -38.25 -0.55
CA ASP A 181 -10.87 -38.38 -0.73
C ASP A 181 -11.55 -37.09 -0.20
N PRO A 182 -12.25 -36.31 -1.04
CA PRO A 182 -12.89 -35.08 -0.60
C PRO A 182 -14.05 -35.28 0.37
N GLY A 183 -14.55 -36.53 0.53
CA GLY A 183 -15.66 -36.89 1.43
C GLY A 183 -17.03 -36.39 0.96
N ASP A 184 -18.03 -36.41 1.87
CA ASP A 184 -19.44 -36.06 1.59
C ASP A 184 -19.68 -34.59 1.14
N ALA A 185 -18.65 -33.75 1.07
CA ALA A 185 -18.75 -32.38 0.57
C ALA A 185 -18.92 -32.30 -0.97
N GLY A 186 -18.83 -33.44 -1.67
CA GLY A 186 -18.60 -33.45 -3.11
C GLY A 186 -19.81 -33.71 -4.02
N HIS A 187 -20.80 -34.54 -3.68
CA HIS A 187 -21.61 -35.12 -4.77
C HIS A 187 -22.53 -34.15 -5.54
N GLU A 188 -23.16 -33.19 -4.86
CA GLU A 188 -24.03 -32.19 -5.53
C GLU A 188 -23.23 -31.03 -6.11
N GLN A 189 -22.21 -30.54 -5.39
CA GLN A 189 -21.37 -29.40 -5.79
C GLN A 189 -20.40 -29.76 -6.93
N ILE A 190 -19.84 -30.98 -6.94
CA ILE A 190 -19.05 -31.51 -8.07
C ILE A 190 -19.93 -31.64 -9.31
N ALA A 191 -21.18 -32.10 -9.16
CA ALA A 191 -22.10 -32.25 -10.29
C ALA A 191 -22.48 -30.90 -10.92
N ASP A 192 -22.64 -29.84 -10.12
CA ASP A 192 -22.89 -28.49 -10.61
C ASP A 192 -21.64 -27.83 -11.21
N TYR A 193 -20.44 -28.06 -10.64
CA TYR A 193 -19.19 -27.55 -11.19
C TYR A 193 -18.83 -28.19 -12.54
N LEU A 194 -18.92 -29.52 -12.64
CA LEU A 194 -18.69 -30.23 -13.91
C LEU A 194 -19.70 -29.82 -14.98
N ARG A 195 -20.95 -29.48 -14.60
CA ARG A 195 -21.95 -28.97 -15.53
C ARG A 195 -21.57 -27.59 -16.07
N LYS A 196 -21.13 -26.67 -15.21
CA LYS A 196 -20.65 -25.33 -15.61
C LYS A 196 -19.42 -25.38 -16.51
N MET A 197 -18.48 -26.30 -16.25
CA MET A 197 -17.31 -26.47 -17.11
C MET A 197 -17.68 -27.03 -18.49
N ALA A 198 -18.66 -27.95 -18.55
CA ALA A 198 -19.14 -28.48 -19.82
C ALA A 198 -19.96 -27.46 -20.63
N GLU A 199 -20.69 -26.55 -19.97
CA GLU A 199 -21.45 -25.48 -20.64
C GLU A 199 -20.54 -24.41 -21.27
N ALA A 200 -19.41 -24.09 -20.62
CA ALA A 200 -18.43 -23.14 -21.14
C ALA A 200 -17.65 -23.64 -22.38
N GLU A 201 -17.56 -24.96 -22.62
CA GLU A 201 -16.95 -25.53 -23.83
C GLU A 201 -17.90 -25.56 -25.05
N VAL A 202 -19.21 -25.36 -24.85
CA VAL A 202 -20.21 -25.39 -25.95
C VAL A 202 -20.52 -23.99 -26.48
N GLU A 203 -20.35 -22.93 -25.68
CA GLU A 203 -20.64 -21.55 -26.10
C GLU A 203 -19.65 -20.99 -27.15
N ASP A 204 -18.45 -21.58 -27.30
CA ASP A 204 -17.47 -21.16 -28.32
C ASP A 204 -17.78 -21.67 -29.75
N GLU A 205 -18.77 -22.56 -29.94
CA GLU A 205 -19.14 -23.10 -31.27
C GLU A 205 -20.38 -22.46 -31.92
N ASP A 206 -21.23 -21.73 -31.17
CA ASP A 206 -22.55 -21.28 -31.66
C ASP A 206 -22.68 -19.76 -31.94
N ASP A 207 -21.61 -18.96 -31.79
CA ASP A 207 -21.64 -17.50 -31.98
C ASP A 207 -21.33 -17.03 -33.43
N GLU A 208 -21.66 -17.85 -34.43
CA GLU A 208 -21.79 -17.42 -35.84
C GLU A 208 -23.16 -17.82 -36.41
N GLU A 209 -24.27 -17.18 -36.00
CA GLU A 209 -25.37 -16.78 -36.91
C GLU A 209 -26.53 -16.03 -36.19
N ASP A 210 -26.96 -14.94 -36.85
CA ASP A 210 -28.31 -14.33 -36.82
C ASP A 210 -28.77 -13.35 -35.70
N ASN A 211 -28.45 -12.10 -36.01
CA ASN A 211 -29.18 -10.83 -35.86
C ASN A 211 -30.74 -10.86 -35.91
N LEU A 212 -31.35 -9.85 -35.25
CA LEU A 212 -32.67 -9.18 -35.45
C LEU A 212 -33.85 -9.47 -34.49
N GLY A 213 -34.20 -8.48 -33.65
CA GLY A 213 -35.52 -7.82 -33.73
C GLY A 213 -36.61 -8.08 -32.66
N TYR A 214 -36.93 -7.00 -31.93
CA TYR A 214 -38.28 -6.54 -31.50
C TYR A 214 -39.09 -7.33 -30.43
N ALA A 215 -39.39 -6.64 -29.32
CA ALA A 215 -40.35 -7.05 -28.28
C ALA A 215 -41.82 -6.84 -28.72
N PRO A 216 -42.78 -7.66 -28.25
CA PRO A 216 -43.72 -7.12 -27.26
C PRO A 216 -44.29 -8.13 -26.23
N THR A 217 -44.71 -7.62 -25.07
CA THR A 217 -45.61 -8.27 -24.08
C THR A 217 -47.07 -8.27 -24.59
N PRO A 218 -48.04 -9.14 -24.16
CA PRO A 218 -48.52 -9.20 -22.75
C PRO A 218 -49.27 -10.47 -22.22
N ALA A 219 -49.54 -10.43 -20.90
CA ALA A 219 -50.78 -10.84 -20.18
C ALA A 219 -51.07 -12.31 -19.71
N LYS A 220 -50.95 -12.46 -18.36
CA LYS A 220 -51.96 -12.86 -17.34
C LYS A 220 -52.41 -14.33 -17.09
N THR A 221 -52.46 -14.63 -15.76
CA THR A 221 -53.40 -15.49 -14.97
C THR A 221 -53.25 -17.01 -15.03
N GLY A 222 -53.32 -17.79 -13.92
CA GLY A 222 -53.52 -17.53 -12.49
C GLY A 222 -53.98 -18.79 -11.71
N GLY A 223 -53.77 -18.81 -10.38
CA GLY A 223 -54.43 -19.68 -9.35
C GLY A 223 -53.53 -20.77 -8.73
N LEU A 224 -53.42 -21.01 -7.41
CA LEU A 224 -54.29 -20.78 -6.25
C LEU A 224 -53.51 -20.86 -4.90
N GLY A 225 -53.98 -20.13 -3.87
CA GLY A 225 -53.72 -20.35 -2.44
C GLY A 225 -52.58 -19.51 -1.84
N GLY A 226 -52.74 -18.58 -0.89
CA GLY A 226 -53.80 -18.38 0.10
C GLY A 226 -53.21 -18.55 1.51
N LEU A 227 -52.98 -17.42 2.19
CA LEU A 227 -52.78 -17.21 3.64
C LEU A 227 -51.33 -16.97 4.16
N ILE A 228 -51.28 -15.92 5.01
CA ILE A 228 -50.21 -15.47 5.92
C ILE A 228 -49.16 -14.49 5.33
N GLY A 229 -49.64 -13.29 5.01
CA GLY A 229 -48.85 -12.07 5.17
C GLY A 229 -49.11 -11.46 6.55
N SER A 230 -48.27 -11.78 7.53
CA SER A 230 -48.07 -11.02 8.76
C SER A 230 -46.89 -11.58 9.56
N LEU A 231 -45.65 -11.22 9.22
CA LEU A 231 -44.47 -11.31 10.10
C LEU A 231 -43.28 -10.64 9.39
N ILE A 232 -43.22 -9.32 9.52
CA ILE A 232 -42.02 -8.46 9.66
C ILE A 232 -42.60 -7.05 9.86
N GLN A 233 -42.59 -6.56 11.09
CA GLN A 233 -42.81 -5.13 11.33
C GLN A 233 -41.51 -4.40 10.99
N ARG A 234 -41.62 -3.43 10.08
CA ARG A 234 -40.64 -2.36 9.86
C ARG A 234 -40.74 -1.36 11.01
N SER A 235 -39.62 -0.95 11.59
CA SER A 235 -39.56 0.22 12.48
C SER A 235 -38.68 1.32 11.85
N THR A 236 -39.25 2.52 11.82
CA THR A 236 -38.76 3.81 11.33
C THR A 236 -37.81 4.47 12.36
N PRO A 237 -37.04 5.53 11.99
CA PRO A 237 -35.94 6.06 12.77
C PRO A 237 -36.42 6.97 13.91
N ARG A 238 -35.74 6.92 15.07
CA ARG A 238 -35.97 7.87 16.17
C ARG A 238 -34.78 8.79 16.37
N ARG A 239 -35.14 10.08 16.35
CA ARG A 239 -34.44 11.28 16.79
C ARG A 239 -33.95 11.12 18.23
N ILE A 240 -32.70 11.51 18.52
CA ILE A 240 -32.17 11.60 19.89
C ILE A 240 -32.32 13.06 20.32
N GLU A 241 -33.15 13.28 21.34
CA GLU A 241 -33.18 14.49 22.15
C GLU A 241 -32.44 14.17 23.46
N ASP A 242 -31.70 15.17 23.95
CA ASP A 242 -31.06 15.21 25.25
C ASP A 242 -32.06 14.96 26.38
N ASP A 243 -31.69 14.17 27.38
CA ASP A 243 -32.10 14.49 28.75
C ASP A 243 -31.15 13.91 29.80
N GLU A 244 -30.80 14.77 30.74
CA GLU A 244 -30.04 14.53 31.95
C GLU A 244 -30.79 13.54 32.85
N THR A 245 -30.09 12.62 33.53
CA THR A 245 -30.63 11.96 34.72
C THR A 245 -29.53 11.67 35.73
N THR A 246 -29.46 12.62 36.68
CA THR A 246 -29.29 12.47 38.12
C THR A 246 -28.84 11.12 38.70
N TYR A 247 -27.75 11.23 39.45
CA TYR A 247 -27.28 10.30 40.48
C TYR A 247 -28.32 10.08 41.57
N GLU A 248 -28.65 8.82 41.86
CA GLU A 248 -29.07 8.36 43.20
C GLU A 248 -28.90 6.82 43.26
N ASP A 249 -28.42 6.35 44.42
CA ASP A 249 -28.30 4.95 44.85
C ASP A 249 -27.10 4.10 44.39
N MET A 250 -25.91 4.47 44.90
CA MET A 250 -24.85 3.51 45.27
C MET A 250 -24.55 3.59 46.78
N ALA A 251 -25.59 3.40 47.61
CA ALA A 251 -25.42 3.12 49.03
C ALA A 251 -25.10 1.63 49.21
N ASP A 252 -23.80 1.31 49.34
CA ASP A 252 -23.24 0.21 50.14
C ASP A 252 -21.82 -0.11 49.65
N LEU A 253 -20.86 0.71 50.11
CA LEU A 253 -19.43 0.36 50.09
C LEU A 253 -18.90 0.51 51.53
N PRO A 254 -18.14 -0.47 52.06
CA PRO A 254 -17.68 -0.46 53.44
C PRO A 254 -16.72 0.72 53.72
N GLU A 255 -16.88 1.30 54.90
CA GLU A 255 -16.11 2.43 55.43
C GLU A 255 -14.60 2.26 55.24
N ALA A 256 -13.99 3.33 54.75
CA ALA A 256 -12.56 3.50 54.65
C ALA A 256 -11.91 3.35 56.03
N ALA A 257 -10.88 2.51 56.12
CA ALA A 257 -9.93 2.59 57.22
C ALA A 257 -9.21 3.95 57.12
N GLU A 258 -9.44 4.80 58.11
CA GLU A 258 -8.65 6.00 58.36
C GLU A 258 -7.16 5.62 58.48
N LEU A 259 -6.32 6.21 57.64
CA LEU A 259 -4.87 6.19 57.81
C LEU A 259 -4.35 7.62 57.71
N ASP A 260 -4.32 8.21 58.90
CA ASP A 260 -3.31 9.07 59.50
C ASP A 260 -2.42 9.94 58.59
N ASP A 261 -2.58 11.24 58.80
CA ASP A 261 -1.88 12.32 58.15
C ASP A 261 -0.46 12.44 58.74
N GLY A 262 0.52 11.84 58.08
CA GLY A 262 1.89 12.31 58.12
C GLY A 262 2.93 11.39 58.76
N GLU A 263 3.57 10.58 57.92
CA GLU A 263 5.00 10.25 57.99
C GLU A 263 5.44 9.82 56.56
N PRO A 264 6.57 10.29 56.02
CA PRO A 264 7.06 9.78 54.74
C PRO A 264 7.54 8.34 54.92
N TYR A 265 7.05 7.43 54.07
CA TYR A 265 7.58 6.07 53.99
C TYR A 265 9.03 6.10 53.50
N ILE A 266 9.98 5.92 54.43
CA ILE A 266 11.40 5.71 54.13
C ILE A 266 11.59 4.21 53.88
N GLY A 267 11.77 3.85 52.62
CA GLY A 267 12.18 2.49 52.23
C GLY A 267 13.59 2.16 52.78
N PRO A 268 13.94 0.87 52.89
CA PRO A 268 15.24 0.48 53.45
C PRO A 268 16.39 1.00 52.59
N ASP A 269 17.44 1.49 53.25
CA ASP A 269 18.68 1.94 52.59
C ASP A 269 19.28 0.80 51.76
N LEU A 270 19.39 1.05 50.45
CA LEU A 270 20.12 0.18 49.55
C LEU A 270 21.61 0.38 49.79
N PRO A 271 22.42 -0.69 49.84
CA PRO A 271 23.86 -0.57 50.03
C PRO A 271 24.47 0.23 48.88
N GLU A 272 25.36 1.16 49.21
CA GLU A 272 26.11 1.92 48.21
C GLU A 272 26.94 0.97 47.32
N PRO A 273 26.92 1.17 46.00
CA PRO A 273 27.66 0.31 45.09
C PRO A 273 29.17 0.47 45.31
N ASP A 274 29.86 -0.66 45.50
CA ASP A 274 31.31 -0.73 45.58
C ASP A 274 31.94 -0.41 44.21
N LEU A 275 32.41 0.83 44.06
CA LEU A 275 33.09 1.32 42.86
C LEU A 275 34.61 1.07 42.88
N SER A 276 35.11 0.22 43.80
CA SER A 276 36.55 -0.05 43.93
C SER A 276 37.09 -1.11 42.96
N ALA A 277 36.24 -1.77 42.17
CA ALA A 277 36.64 -2.62 41.04
C ALA A 277 36.51 -1.85 39.71
N GLY A 278 37.53 -1.07 39.38
CA GLY A 278 37.50 -0.06 38.32
C GLY A 278 37.31 -0.54 36.88
N GLY A 279 36.65 0.33 36.09
CA GLY A 279 36.77 0.41 34.63
C GLY A 279 35.50 0.94 33.95
N PRO A 280 35.55 2.01 33.11
CA PRO A 280 34.39 2.49 32.38
C PRO A 280 33.94 1.43 31.36
N VAL A 281 32.66 1.11 31.32
CA VAL A 281 32.04 0.33 30.25
C VAL A 281 31.92 1.23 29.01
N LEU A 282 33.06 1.57 28.44
CA LEU A 282 33.18 2.06 27.08
C LEU A 282 33.48 0.84 26.21
N ALA A 283 32.55 0.52 25.31
CA ALA A 283 32.72 -0.52 24.32
C ALA A 283 34.05 -0.33 23.58
N ARG A 284 34.94 -1.32 23.66
CA ARG A 284 36.13 -1.37 22.81
C ARG A 284 35.67 -1.67 21.38
N LYS A 285 36.00 -0.76 20.46
CA LYS A 285 35.88 -0.97 19.01
C LYS A 285 36.63 -2.25 18.65
N GLY A 286 35.92 -3.27 18.19
CA GLY A 286 36.51 -4.50 17.70
C GLY A 286 37.47 -4.22 16.55
N ALA A 287 38.59 -4.93 16.51
CA ALA A 287 39.51 -4.92 15.38
C ALA A 287 38.87 -5.67 14.20
N ALA A 288 37.94 -5.01 13.51
CA ALA A 288 37.61 -5.38 12.14
C ALA A 288 38.80 -4.92 11.28
N ALA A 289 39.50 -5.87 10.68
CA ALA A 289 40.41 -5.58 9.59
C ALA A 289 39.62 -4.80 8.54
N ALA A 290 40.14 -3.63 8.16
CA ALA A 290 39.62 -2.86 7.05
C ALA A 290 39.42 -3.79 5.84
N ALA A 291 38.29 -3.64 5.14
CA ALA A 291 38.19 -4.13 3.78
C ALA A 291 39.47 -3.72 3.01
N PRO A 292 40.03 -4.60 2.17
CA PRO A 292 41.23 -4.26 1.43
C PRO A 292 40.99 -2.92 0.71
N PRO A 293 41.99 -2.01 0.68
CA PRO A 293 41.85 -0.77 -0.06
C PRO A 293 41.46 -1.16 -1.48
N THR A 294 40.32 -0.64 -1.95
CA THR A 294 39.93 -0.71 -3.35
C THR A 294 41.08 -0.11 -4.15
N ASP A 295 41.84 -0.99 -4.78
CA ASP A 295 42.93 -0.60 -5.64
C ASP A 295 42.34 0.27 -6.75
N ARG A 296 42.65 1.58 -6.71
CA ARG A 296 42.19 2.54 -7.70
C ARG A 296 42.79 2.27 -9.08
N GLU A 297 43.85 1.46 -9.17
CA GLU A 297 44.42 1.01 -10.45
C GLU A 297 43.71 -0.23 -11.01
N ALA A 298 42.90 -0.95 -10.21
CA ALA A 298 42.12 -2.10 -10.69
C ALA A 298 40.83 -1.73 -11.44
N ILE A 299 40.46 -0.44 -11.49
CA ILE A 299 39.22 0.05 -12.14
C ILE A 299 39.46 0.54 -13.59
N ASN A 300 40.70 0.55 -14.09
CA ASN A 300 40.97 0.95 -15.48
C ASN A 300 41.50 -0.23 -16.30
N HIS A 301 40.60 -1.04 -16.86
CA HIS A 301 40.91 -1.83 -18.05
C HIS A 301 40.71 -0.94 -19.30
N GLU A 302 41.61 0.01 -19.50
CA GLU A 302 41.91 0.47 -20.86
C GLU A 302 42.71 -0.63 -21.54
N VAL A 303 42.19 -1.13 -22.67
CA VAL A 303 42.81 -2.19 -23.45
C VAL A 303 44.17 -1.70 -23.93
N ASN A 304 45.24 -2.20 -23.32
CA ASN A 304 46.61 -1.90 -23.73
C ASN A 304 46.87 -2.57 -25.09
N ALA A 305 47.00 -1.78 -26.15
CA ALA A 305 47.19 -2.24 -27.54
C ALA A 305 48.50 -3.03 -27.81
N ARG A 306 49.26 -3.40 -26.77
CA ARG A 306 50.50 -4.19 -26.85
C ARG A 306 50.52 -5.44 -25.98
N GLN A 307 49.43 -5.78 -25.29
CA GLN A 307 49.33 -7.06 -24.57
C GLN A 307 48.68 -8.13 -25.47
N ALA A 308 49.33 -9.28 -25.59
CA ALA A 308 48.77 -10.44 -26.28
C ALA A 308 47.57 -10.97 -25.48
N ALA A 309 46.52 -11.36 -26.18
CA ALA A 309 45.31 -11.93 -25.58
C ALA A 309 45.66 -13.14 -24.69
N PRO A 310 45.00 -13.30 -23.54
CA PRO A 310 45.20 -14.46 -22.68
C PRO A 310 44.91 -15.75 -23.48
N GLN A 311 45.85 -16.70 -23.46
CA GLN A 311 45.66 -17.98 -24.13
C GLN A 311 44.60 -18.81 -23.40
N PRO A 312 43.73 -19.53 -24.13
CA PRO A 312 42.78 -20.45 -23.52
C PRO A 312 43.52 -21.56 -22.77
N PHE A 313 42.99 -21.97 -21.62
CA PHE A 313 43.45 -23.17 -20.93
C PHE A 313 42.95 -24.40 -21.69
N ASP A 314 43.86 -25.30 -22.06
CA ASP A 314 43.54 -26.58 -22.67
C ASP A 314 42.89 -27.50 -21.64
N GLY A 315 41.63 -27.92 -21.84
CA GLY A 315 41.07 -28.99 -20.99
C GLY A 315 39.56 -29.18 -20.88
N GLU A 316 38.69 -28.38 -21.51
CA GLU A 316 37.27 -28.76 -21.64
C GLU A 316 36.79 -28.47 -23.07
N ASP A 317 36.16 -29.48 -23.66
CA ASP A 317 35.57 -29.46 -24.98
C ASP A 317 34.74 -28.20 -25.16
N ALA A 318 35.16 -27.38 -26.13
CA ALA A 318 34.44 -26.19 -26.54
C ALA A 318 32.97 -26.56 -26.77
N ALA A 319 32.11 -26.01 -25.92
CA ALA A 319 30.71 -25.82 -26.21
C ALA A 319 30.59 -25.39 -27.68
N ALA A 320 29.65 -26.04 -28.38
CA ALA A 320 29.32 -25.82 -29.77
C ALA A 320 29.46 -24.35 -30.16
N PRO A 321 29.92 -24.01 -31.38
CA PRO A 321 29.96 -22.63 -31.81
C PRO A 321 28.57 -22.06 -31.56
N VAL A 322 28.48 -21.05 -30.68
CA VAL A 322 27.25 -20.33 -30.45
C VAL A 322 26.90 -19.78 -31.81
N GLY A 323 26.00 -20.48 -32.50
CA GLY A 323 25.53 -20.09 -33.81
C GLY A 323 25.11 -18.63 -33.69
N ALA A 324 25.50 -17.81 -34.66
CA ALA A 324 25.10 -16.42 -34.70
C ALA A 324 23.62 -16.34 -34.31
N LEU A 325 23.36 -15.88 -33.09
CA LEU A 325 22.01 -15.70 -32.59
C LEU A 325 21.31 -14.88 -33.66
N ALA A 326 20.20 -15.44 -34.12
CA ALA A 326 19.48 -14.98 -35.28
C ALA A 326 19.38 -13.46 -35.28
N LYS A 327 19.69 -12.86 -36.43
CA LYS A 327 19.46 -11.46 -36.77
C LYS A 327 17.96 -11.14 -36.84
N SER A 328 17.16 -11.58 -35.86
CA SER A 328 15.71 -11.38 -35.83
C SER A 328 15.12 -11.29 -34.42
N MET A 329 15.90 -10.93 -33.41
CA MET A 329 15.28 -10.26 -32.27
C MET A 329 15.25 -8.77 -32.63
N ALA A 330 14.04 -8.22 -32.75
CA ALA A 330 13.86 -6.78 -32.74
C ALA A 330 14.67 -6.21 -31.57
N ASP A 331 15.38 -5.11 -31.81
CA ASP A 331 16.11 -4.43 -30.76
C ASP A 331 15.13 -4.22 -29.59
N PRO A 332 15.43 -4.63 -28.34
CA PRO A 332 14.55 -4.38 -27.21
C PRO A 332 14.28 -2.88 -26.96
N LEU A 333 15.04 -2.01 -27.63
CA LEU A 333 14.86 -0.56 -27.68
C LEU A 333 14.09 -0.09 -28.93
N ASP A 334 13.76 -0.98 -29.87
CA ASP A 334 13.00 -0.66 -31.08
C ASP A 334 11.58 -0.24 -30.68
N GLY A 335 11.22 1.01 -30.98
CA GLY A 335 9.94 1.61 -30.58
C GLY A 335 9.92 2.26 -29.19
N GLN A 336 11.02 2.23 -28.43
CA GLN A 336 11.17 3.14 -27.30
C GLN A 336 11.41 4.56 -27.85
N PRO A 337 10.82 5.61 -27.26
CA PRO A 337 11.20 6.97 -27.62
C PRO A 337 12.71 7.07 -27.42
N ALA A 338 13.43 7.46 -28.47
CA ALA A 338 14.86 7.75 -28.36
C ALA A 338 15.08 8.66 -27.14
N PHE A 339 16.18 8.46 -26.40
CA PHE A 339 16.63 9.45 -25.42
C PHE A 339 16.54 10.81 -26.10
N ASP A 340 15.68 11.67 -25.55
CA ASP A 340 15.37 12.98 -26.11
C ASP A 340 16.68 13.74 -26.33
N GLU A 341 17.16 13.75 -27.58
CA GLU A 341 18.50 14.24 -27.93
C GLU A 341 18.61 15.76 -27.74
N ASP A 342 17.47 16.45 -27.61
CA ASP A 342 17.38 17.87 -27.32
C ASP A 342 16.31 18.18 -26.24
N PRO A 343 16.67 18.08 -24.95
CA PRO A 343 15.73 18.38 -23.86
C PRO A 343 15.34 19.87 -23.79
N ALA A 344 15.97 20.76 -24.58
CA ALA A 344 15.70 22.19 -24.56
C ALA A 344 14.32 22.56 -25.12
N HIS A 345 13.68 21.67 -25.89
CA HIS A 345 12.31 21.88 -26.38
C HIS A 345 11.26 21.77 -25.26
N ARG A 346 11.62 21.19 -24.11
CA ARG A 346 10.68 20.96 -23.01
C ARG A 346 10.34 22.27 -22.31
N PRO A 347 9.07 22.49 -21.94
CA PRO A 347 8.57 23.80 -21.61
C PRO A 347 9.08 24.36 -20.26
N LEU A 348 9.66 23.53 -19.39
CA LEU A 348 10.33 23.95 -18.15
C LEU A 348 11.84 23.69 -18.15
N TYR A 349 12.45 23.45 -19.32
CA TYR A 349 13.89 23.22 -19.40
C TYR A 349 14.69 24.37 -18.78
N GLY A 350 15.64 24.02 -17.91
CA GLY A 350 16.49 24.98 -17.21
C GLY A 350 15.84 25.68 -16.00
N LYS A 351 14.54 25.47 -15.75
CA LYS A 351 13.84 26.02 -14.57
C LYS A 351 13.97 25.08 -13.37
N HIS A 352 14.00 25.65 -12.17
CA HIS A 352 13.97 24.95 -10.89
C HIS A 352 12.57 25.02 -10.28
N VAL A 353 11.98 23.86 -10.02
CA VAL A 353 10.67 23.74 -9.35
C VAL A 353 10.86 23.07 -7.98
N LEU A 354 10.49 23.79 -6.92
CA LEU A 354 10.50 23.29 -5.54
C LEU A 354 9.10 22.84 -5.12
N ILE A 355 8.94 21.60 -4.67
CA ILE A 355 7.64 21.03 -4.33
C ILE A 355 7.69 20.49 -2.91
N THR A 356 6.65 20.73 -2.11
CA THR A 356 6.44 19.98 -0.85
C THR A 356 5.31 18.98 -1.01
N ALA A 357 5.45 17.78 -0.43
CA ALA A 357 4.42 16.74 -0.48
C ALA A 357 4.35 15.94 0.83
N GLY A 358 3.24 15.22 1.02
CA GLY A 358 3.02 14.34 2.19
C GLY A 358 2.47 15.05 3.43
N PRO A 359 2.18 14.30 4.50
CA PRO A 359 1.84 14.85 5.81
C PRO A 359 3.10 15.29 6.58
N THR A 360 2.96 16.02 7.68
CA THR A 360 4.03 16.11 8.69
C THR A 360 3.66 15.32 9.93
N HIS A 361 4.66 14.74 10.59
CA HIS A 361 4.51 14.00 11.84
C HIS A 361 5.12 14.82 12.97
N GLU A 362 4.27 15.34 13.87
CA GLU A 362 4.69 16.16 15.00
C GLU A 362 4.83 15.26 16.24
N PRO A 363 6.05 14.92 16.68
CA PRO A 363 6.25 13.91 17.71
C PRO A 363 5.71 14.35 19.07
N ILE A 364 4.94 13.48 19.72
CA ILE A 364 4.47 13.66 21.10
C ILE A 364 5.49 13.04 22.07
N ASP A 365 5.90 11.82 21.76
CA ASP A 365 6.89 11.00 22.46
C ASP A 365 7.57 10.09 21.40
N PRO A 366 8.55 9.22 21.73
CA PRO A 366 9.25 8.40 20.72
C PRO A 366 8.36 7.38 19.99
N VAL A 367 7.09 7.25 20.37
CA VAL A 367 6.15 6.23 19.86
C VAL A 367 4.92 6.86 19.21
N ARG A 368 4.61 8.11 19.52
CA ARG A 368 3.37 8.78 19.11
C ARG A 368 3.66 10.12 18.46
N TYR A 369 2.83 10.49 17.50
CA TYR A 369 2.89 11.78 16.82
C TYR A 369 1.49 12.27 16.45
N LEU A 370 1.37 13.57 16.15
CA LEU A 370 0.21 14.17 15.50
C LEU A 370 0.46 14.24 14.00
N ALA A 371 -0.51 13.82 13.20
CA ALA A 371 -0.41 13.85 11.74
C ALA A 371 -1.77 14.03 11.07
N ASN A 372 -1.72 14.47 9.83
CA ASN A 372 -2.85 14.59 8.90
C ASN A 372 -2.94 13.33 8.00
N ARG A 373 -4.11 13.09 7.42
CA ARG A 373 -4.37 11.90 6.56
C ARG A 373 -3.87 12.03 5.11
N SER A 374 -2.94 12.93 4.85
CA SER A 374 -2.45 13.14 3.48
C SER A 374 -1.68 11.93 2.99
N SER A 375 -1.98 11.49 1.77
CA SER A 375 -1.22 10.40 1.10
C SER A 375 0.00 10.91 0.32
N GLY A 376 0.19 12.22 0.18
CA GLY A 376 1.26 12.82 -0.62
C GLY A 376 1.13 12.69 -2.15
N ARG A 377 0.24 11.82 -2.65
CA ARG A 377 0.11 11.47 -4.08
C ARG A 377 0.00 12.65 -5.03
N GLN A 378 -0.74 13.71 -4.68
CA GLN A 378 -0.88 14.89 -5.55
C GLN A 378 0.46 15.62 -5.75
N GLY A 379 1.26 15.77 -4.69
CA GLY A 379 2.56 16.43 -4.78
C GLY A 379 3.57 15.61 -5.58
N PHE A 380 3.54 14.28 -5.44
CA PHE A 380 4.38 13.38 -6.24
C PHE A 380 4.01 13.41 -7.73
N ALA A 381 2.72 13.40 -8.06
CA ALA A 381 2.27 13.54 -9.45
C ALA A 381 2.71 14.87 -10.07
N ILE A 382 2.67 15.97 -9.30
CA ILE A 382 3.16 17.28 -9.75
C ILE A 382 4.68 17.26 -9.95
N ALA A 383 5.43 16.57 -9.09
CA ALA A 383 6.87 16.42 -9.23
C ALA A 383 7.25 15.62 -10.48
N GLU A 384 6.55 14.53 -10.76
CA GLU A 384 6.70 13.74 -11.97
C GLU A 384 6.41 14.57 -13.24
N ALA A 385 5.26 15.25 -13.27
CA ALA A 385 4.89 16.10 -14.40
C ALA A 385 5.89 17.25 -14.63
N ALA A 386 6.40 17.87 -13.55
CA ALA A 386 7.38 18.94 -13.65
C ALA A 386 8.74 18.45 -14.19
N ALA A 387 9.21 17.29 -13.72
CA ALA A 387 10.45 16.68 -14.19
C ALA A 387 10.34 16.25 -15.66
N ALA A 388 9.21 15.65 -16.04
CA ALA A 388 8.94 15.28 -17.41
C ALA A 388 8.83 16.50 -18.35
N ALA A 389 8.33 17.63 -17.85
CA ALA A 389 8.35 18.93 -18.53
C ALA A 389 9.74 19.59 -18.59
N GLY A 390 10.80 18.94 -18.09
CA GLY A 390 12.19 19.36 -18.21
C GLY A 390 12.73 20.19 -17.05
N ALA A 391 11.95 20.39 -15.98
CA ALA A 391 12.43 21.13 -14.81
C ALA A 391 13.47 20.33 -14.01
N ARG A 392 14.40 21.02 -13.37
CA ARG A 392 15.10 20.48 -12.20
C ARG A 392 14.13 20.52 -11.03
N VAL A 393 13.79 19.37 -10.44
CA VAL A 393 12.79 19.30 -9.37
C VAL A 393 13.43 18.95 -8.04
N THR A 394 13.18 19.78 -7.02
CA THR A 394 13.45 19.43 -5.62
C THR A 394 12.13 19.10 -4.93
N LEU A 395 11.98 17.87 -4.43
CA LEU A 395 10.78 17.41 -3.72
C LEU A 395 11.08 17.24 -2.23
N VAL A 396 10.55 18.13 -1.38
CA VAL A 396 10.61 17.98 0.08
C VAL A 396 9.39 17.16 0.53
N ALA A 397 9.61 15.90 0.89
CA ALA A 397 8.56 14.95 1.20
C ALA A 397 8.50 14.68 2.70
N GLY A 398 7.33 14.87 3.30
CA GLY A 398 7.01 14.31 4.60
C GLY A 398 6.82 12.78 4.55
N PRO A 399 6.50 12.12 5.67
CA PRO A 399 6.48 10.66 5.74
C PRO A 399 5.46 10.00 4.81
N VAL A 400 5.94 9.39 3.71
CA VAL A 400 5.14 8.65 2.72
C VAL A 400 5.92 7.47 2.12
N HIS A 401 5.21 6.43 1.70
CA HIS A 401 5.74 5.26 1.00
C HIS A 401 5.48 5.32 -0.51
N LEU A 402 5.84 6.45 -1.13
CA LEU A 402 5.75 6.64 -2.59
C LEU A 402 7.15 6.60 -3.18
N ASP A 403 7.31 5.99 -4.35
CA ASP A 403 8.57 6.01 -5.08
C ASP A 403 8.89 7.42 -5.58
N THR A 404 10.18 7.74 -5.64
CA THR A 404 10.64 9.02 -6.17
C THR A 404 10.55 8.98 -7.70
N PRO A 405 9.82 9.91 -8.35
CA PRO A 405 9.73 9.92 -9.81
C PRO A 405 11.11 10.13 -10.46
N PRO A 406 11.35 9.58 -11.67
CA PRO A 406 12.60 9.81 -12.40
C PRO A 406 12.89 11.30 -12.59
N GLY A 407 14.14 11.72 -12.36
CA GLY A 407 14.55 13.12 -12.52
C GLY A 407 14.17 14.06 -11.37
N VAL A 408 13.66 13.53 -10.24
CA VAL A 408 13.31 14.30 -9.05
C VAL A 408 14.33 14.09 -7.92
N ASP A 409 14.85 15.19 -7.37
CA ASP A 409 15.71 15.18 -6.18
C ASP A 409 14.85 15.23 -4.91
N ARG A 410 14.63 14.09 -4.25
CA ARG A 410 13.82 14.00 -3.03
C ARG A 410 14.63 14.28 -1.76
N ILE A 411 14.02 15.03 -0.84
CA ILE A 411 14.51 15.29 0.52
C ILE A 411 13.42 14.84 1.50
N ASP A 412 13.70 13.78 2.27
CA ASP A 412 12.80 13.29 3.31
C ASP A 412 12.90 14.13 4.58
N VAL A 413 11.74 14.48 5.13
CA VAL A 413 11.58 15.22 6.38
C VAL A 413 10.47 14.58 7.21
N GLU A 414 10.47 14.82 8.52
CA GLU A 414 9.45 14.28 9.42
C GLU A 414 8.47 15.35 9.89
N SER A 415 8.99 16.45 10.45
CA SER A 415 8.17 17.51 11.04
C SER A 415 7.97 18.73 10.12
N ALA A 416 7.02 19.60 10.48
CA ALA A 416 6.84 20.90 9.85
C ALA A 416 8.09 21.79 9.94
N GLU A 417 8.85 21.71 11.05
CA GLU A 417 10.08 22.47 11.23
C GLU A 417 11.19 21.99 10.28
N ASP A 418 11.34 20.67 10.13
CA ASP A 418 12.27 20.06 9.17
C ASP A 418 11.92 20.46 7.74
N MET A 419 10.63 20.38 7.39
CA MET A 419 10.14 20.78 6.08
C MET A 419 10.42 22.25 5.80
N ALA A 420 10.18 23.14 6.76
CA ALA A 420 10.49 24.56 6.62
C ALA A 420 11.99 24.80 6.41
N ALA A 421 12.84 24.11 7.15
CA ALA A 421 14.30 24.20 7.01
C ALA A 421 14.77 23.71 5.63
N ALA A 422 14.25 22.58 5.16
CA ALA A 422 14.56 22.02 3.85
C ALA A 422 14.13 22.95 2.71
N VAL A 423 12.90 23.48 2.77
CA VAL A 423 12.38 24.48 1.80
C VAL A 423 13.28 25.71 1.76
N LYS A 424 13.65 26.26 2.92
CA LYS A 424 14.53 27.42 3.01
C LYS A 424 15.91 27.17 2.38
N LYS A 425 16.45 25.96 2.55
CA LYS A 425 17.74 25.54 1.97
C LYS A 425 17.65 25.36 0.45
N ALA A 426 16.52 24.90 -0.06
CA ALA A 426 16.30 24.67 -1.48
C ALA A 426 16.13 25.97 -2.30
N LEU A 427 15.79 27.10 -1.67
CA LEU A 427 15.68 28.38 -2.36
C LEU A 427 17.07 28.94 -2.80
N PRO A 428 17.18 29.55 -3.99
CA PRO A 428 16.08 30.02 -4.86
C PRO A 428 15.52 28.94 -5.81
N ALA A 429 14.26 29.11 -6.21
CA ALA A 429 13.59 28.35 -7.25
C ALA A 429 12.78 29.31 -8.14
N ASP A 430 12.53 28.94 -9.39
CA ASP A 430 11.71 29.73 -10.31
C ASP A 430 10.22 29.57 -9.95
N CYS A 431 9.83 28.37 -9.54
CA CYS A 431 8.50 28.09 -8.98
C CYS A 431 8.60 27.29 -7.68
N ALA A 432 7.74 27.60 -6.70
CA ALA A 432 7.53 26.74 -5.54
C ALA A 432 6.05 26.39 -5.37
N ILE A 433 5.78 25.10 -5.14
CA ILE A 433 4.45 24.51 -5.05
C ILE A 433 4.32 23.84 -3.68
N MET A 434 3.61 24.48 -2.75
CA MET A 434 3.44 23.97 -1.38
C MET A 434 2.18 23.11 -1.31
N VAL A 435 2.33 21.80 -1.58
CA VAL A 435 1.23 20.82 -1.63
C VAL A 435 1.13 20.02 -0.33
N ALA A 436 2.21 19.95 0.46
CA ALA A 436 2.24 19.17 1.70
C ALA A 436 1.12 19.58 2.66
N ALA A 437 0.54 18.59 3.33
CA ALA A 437 -0.39 18.81 4.42
C ALA A 437 0.42 19.02 5.71
N VAL A 438 0.90 20.24 5.91
CA VAL A 438 1.66 20.62 7.10
C VAL A 438 0.70 20.73 8.28
N ALA A 439 1.03 20.12 9.42
CA ALA A 439 0.25 20.27 10.64
C ALA A 439 0.35 21.71 11.18
N ASP A 440 -0.79 22.35 11.49
CA ASP A 440 -0.84 23.72 12.04
C ASP A 440 -0.26 23.80 13.46
N TRP A 441 -0.32 22.70 14.21
CA TRP A 441 0.05 22.62 15.61
C TRP A 441 1.02 21.46 15.86
N ARG A 442 1.98 21.67 16.76
CA ARG A 442 2.83 20.63 17.35
C ARG A 442 2.72 20.61 18.86
N THR A 443 3.20 19.55 19.48
CA THR A 443 3.39 19.52 20.94
C THR A 443 4.45 20.57 21.34
N ARG A 444 4.17 21.32 22.39
CA ARG A 444 5.13 22.30 22.93
C ARG A 444 6.31 21.60 23.58
N ASP A 445 6.04 20.51 24.28
CA ASP A 445 7.01 19.78 25.09
C ASP A 445 7.14 18.34 24.53
N TYR A 446 8.27 18.02 23.89
CA TYR A 446 8.59 16.65 23.49
C TYR A 446 9.13 15.87 24.71
N GLN A 447 8.54 14.70 24.99
CA GLN A 447 9.06 13.82 26.04
C GLN A 447 9.95 12.75 25.44
N GLY A 448 11.22 12.68 25.87
CA GLY A 448 12.16 11.66 25.40
C GLY A 448 11.85 10.23 25.83
N GLU A 449 10.84 10.04 26.69
CA GLU A 449 10.32 8.75 27.09
C GLU A 449 8.84 8.65 26.74
N LYS A 450 8.39 7.43 26.42
CA LYS A 450 6.98 7.14 26.17
C LYS A 450 6.15 7.59 27.37
N ILE A 451 5.15 8.45 27.13
CA ILE A 451 4.29 8.95 28.20
C ILE A 451 3.52 7.76 28.79
N LYS A 452 3.82 7.45 30.06
CA LYS A 452 3.19 6.37 30.84
C LYS A 452 1.82 6.83 31.35
N LYS A 453 0.87 5.90 31.44
CA LYS A 453 -0.41 6.17 32.11
C LYS A 453 -0.14 6.49 33.59
N ARG A 454 -0.50 7.69 34.03
CA ARG A 454 -0.48 8.09 35.45
C ARG A 454 -1.92 8.41 35.86
N GLY A 455 -2.49 7.63 36.77
CA GLY A 455 -3.87 7.83 37.25
C GLY A 455 -4.95 7.45 36.22
N SER A 456 -6.18 7.91 36.48
CA SER A 456 -7.38 7.63 35.67
C SER A 456 -7.57 8.57 34.48
N ALA A 457 -6.88 9.73 34.44
CA ALA A 457 -7.06 10.74 33.40
C ALA A 457 -5.90 10.74 32.37
N PRO A 458 -6.19 10.96 31.08
CA PRO A 458 -5.15 11.09 30.06
C PRO A 458 -4.27 12.34 30.31
N PRO A 459 -2.97 12.28 29.98
CA PRO A 459 -2.09 13.44 30.08
C PRO A 459 -2.53 14.54 29.11
N SER A 460 -2.51 15.80 29.55
CA SER A 460 -2.78 16.95 28.69
C SER A 460 -1.61 17.20 27.73
N LEU A 461 -1.92 17.39 26.45
CA LEU A 461 -0.95 17.82 25.44
C LEU A 461 -1.06 19.32 25.24
N MET A 462 -0.02 20.07 25.63
CA MET A 462 0.06 21.50 25.33
C MET A 462 0.56 21.66 23.89
N LEU A 463 -0.19 22.40 23.08
CA LEU A 463 0.12 22.62 21.67
C LEU A 463 0.72 24.02 21.45
N THR A 464 1.56 24.15 20.43
CA THR A 464 2.11 25.41 19.93
C THR A 464 2.03 25.43 18.40
N GLU A 465 1.93 26.61 17.79
CA GLU A 465 1.80 26.76 16.35
C GLU A 465 3.09 26.37 15.60
N ASN A 466 2.92 25.70 14.48
CA ASN A 466 3.99 25.37 13.54
C ASN A 466 4.37 26.52 12.61
N PRO A 467 5.57 26.48 12.01
CA PRO A 467 5.99 27.46 11.03
C PRO A 467 5.05 27.47 9.81
N ASP A 468 4.58 28.65 9.43
CA ASP A 468 3.84 28.85 8.20
C ASP A 468 4.78 28.90 6.99
N ILE A 469 5.05 27.74 6.38
CA ILE A 469 5.99 27.60 5.27
C ILE A 469 5.61 28.49 4.08
N LEU A 470 4.32 28.59 3.77
CA LEU A 470 3.82 29.45 2.68
C LEU A 470 4.14 30.93 2.94
N ALA A 471 3.80 31.43 4.12
CA ALA A 471 4.10 32.82 4.49
C ALA A 471 5.62 33.08 4.57
N MET A 472 6.39 32.10 5.07
CA MET A 472 7.84 32.19 5.12
C MET A 472 8.45 32.32 3.72
N VAL A 473 8.03 31.52 2.75
CA VAL A 473 8.51 31.60 1.36
C VAL A 473 8.04 32.90 0.71
N SER A 474 6.79 33.31 0.93
CA SER A 474 6.25 34.57 0.43
C SER A 474 7.03 35.79 0.92
N ALA A 475 7.53 35.78 2.15
CA ALA A 475 8.30 36.88 2.75
C ALA A 475 9.82 36.78 2.50
N SER A 476 10.28 35.72 1.84
CA SER A 476 11.70 35.48 1.60
C SER A 476 12.30 36.48 0.62
N SER A 477 13.55 36.91 0.84
CA SER A 477 14.31 37.67 -0.16
C SER A 477 14.66 36.83 -1.40
N LYS A 478 14.52 35.51 -1.32
CA LYS A 478 14.65 34.54 -2.42
C LYS A 478 13.30 33.97 -2.83
N ARG A 479 12.22 34.75 -2.70
CA ARG A 479 10.87 34.33 -3.10
C ARG A 479 10.91 33.91 -4.59
N PRO A 480 10.34 32.75 -4.94
CA PRO A 480 10.18 32.35 -6.34
C PRO A 480 9.35 33.35 -7.15
N ASP A 481 9.54 33.34 -8.46
CA ASP A 481 8.71 34.14 -9.38
C ASP A 481 7.24 33.70 -9.28
N LEU A 482 7.02 32.39 -9.20
CA LEU A 482 5.69 31.80 -8.99
C LEU A 482 5.62 30.97 -7.69
N LEU A 483 4.82 31.43 -6.73
CA LEU A 483 4.50 30.73 -5.49
C LEU A 483 3.05 30.24 -5.49
N ILE A 484 2.88 28.93 -5.37
CA ILE A 484 1.59 28.24 -5.40
C ILE A 484 1.36 27.55 -4.06
N GLY A 485 0.19 27.79 -3.46
CA GLY A 485 -0.28 27.02 -2.30
C GLY A 485 -1.45 26.10 -2.65
N PHE A 486 -1.65 25.08 -1.83
CA PHE A 486 -2.81 24.20 -1.91
C PHE A 486 -3.78 24.45 -0.74
N ALA A 487 -5.07 24.26 -1.00
CA ALA A 487 -6.12 24.36 0.00
C ALA A 487 -7.11 23.21 -0.17
N ALA A 488 -7.39 22.53 0.94
CA ALA A 488 -8.52 21.61 1.04
C ALA A 488 -9.63 22.34 1.82
N GLU A 489 -10.82 22.44 1.23
CA GLU A 489 -11.97 23.12 1.83
C GLU A 489 -13.20 22.21 1.70
N THR A 490 -14.07 22.17 2.72
CA THR A 490 -15.32 21.39 2.67
C THR A 490 -16.52 22.22 2.24
N GLU A 491 -16.44 23.54 2.39
CA GLU A 491 -17.52 24.47 2.09
C GLU A 491 -16.93 25.79 1.58
N ASN A 492 -17.69 26.52 0.74
CA ASN A 492 -17.31 27.86 0.26
C ASN A 492 -15.88 27.94 -0.33
N VAL A 493 -15.47 26.87 -1.04
CA VAL A 493 -14.10 26.60 -1.51
C VAL A 493 -13.44 27.82 -2.14
N VAL A 494 -14.10 28.47 -3.11
CA VAL A 494 -13.54 29.62 -3.84
C VAL A 494 -13.36 30.85 -2.94
N GLU A 495 -14.28 31.13 -2.02
CA GLU A 495 -14.20 32.29 -1.14
C GLU A 495 -13.06 32.12 -0.12
N ASN A 496 -12.98 30.94 0.50
CA ASN A 496 -11.91 30.60 1.44
C ASN A 496 -10.54 30.61 0.75
N ALA A 497 -10.45 30.05 -0.45
CA ALA A 497 -9.23 30.09 -1.26
C ALA A 497 -8.79 31.51 -1.62
N ARG A 498 -9.71 32.42 -1.96
CA ARG A 498 -9.40 33.84 -2.19
C ARG A 498 -8.84 34.52 -0.94
N LYS A 499 -9.44 34.26 0.23
CA LYS A 499 -8.94 34.79 1.52
C LYS A 499 -7.54 34.24 1.81
N LYS A 500 -7.34 32.93 1.67
CA LYS A 500 -6.07 32.23 1.92
C LYS A 500 -4.96 32.70 0.99
N ARG A 501 -5.25 32.90 -0.31
CA ARG A 501 -4.29 33.48 -1.28
C ARG A 501 -3.76 34.83 -0.81
N LYS A 502 -4.67 35.72 -0.41
CA LYS A 502 -4.33 37.08 0.02
C LYS A 502 -3.61 37.09 1.38
N SER A 503 -4.05 36.28 2.34
CA SER A 503 -3.45 36.25 3.68
C SER A 503 -2.06 35.61 3.68
N LYS A 504 -1.82 34.60 2.86
CA LYS A 504 -0.53 33.89 2.75
C LYS A 504 0.43 34.53 1.74
N GLY A 505 -0.01 35.55 0.99
CA GLY A 505 0.83 36.29 0.05
C GLY A 505 1.27 35.50 -1.18
N VAL A 506 0.50 34.47 -1.57
CA VAL A 506 0.86 33.59 -2.70
C VAL A 506 0.21 34.05 -4.00
N ASP A 507 0.81 33.67 -5.12
CA ASP A 507 0.29 34.07 -6.43
C ASP A 507 -0.97 33.28 -6.76
N TRP A 508 -0.89 31.95 -6.63
CA TRP A 508 -1.99 31.03 -6.92
C TRP A 508 -2.35 30.18 -5.70
N ILE A 509 -3.64 29.90 -5.55
CA ILE A 509 -4.13 28.82 -4.68
C ILE A 509 -4.83 27.78 -5.54
N VAL A 510 -4.40 26.53 -5.41
CA VAL A 510 -5.10 25.36 -5.94
C VAL A 510 -6.00 24.82 -4.84
N ALA A 511 -7.31 25.00 -5.00
CA ALA A 511 -8.30 24.63 -4.00
C ALA A 511 -9.11 23.42 -4.45
N ASN A 512 -9.21 22.42 -3.57
CA ASN A 512 -9.95 21.19 -3.82
C ASN A 512 -11.10 21.09 -2.81
N ASP A 513 -12.25 20.63 -3.27
CA ASP A 513 -13.37 20.29 -2.39
C ASP A 513 -13.12 18.91 -1.75
N VAL A 514 -13.08 18.85 -0.42
CA VAL A 514 -12.84 17.61 0.34
C VAL A 514 -14.05 17.18 1.18
N SER A 515 -15.26 17.65 0.86
CA SER A 515 -16.50 17.28 1.55
C SER A 515 -16.96 15.82 1.33
N GLY A 516 -16.22 15.02 0.55
CA GLY A 516 -16.42 13.57 0.33
C GLY A 516 -15.17 12.71 0.62
N ASP A 517 -15.05 11.51 0.03
CA ASP A 517 -13.95 10.54 0.25
C ASP A 517 -12.63 10.92 -0.47
N VAL A 518 -12.28 12.21 -0.43
CA VAL A 518 -11.27 12.84 -1.33
C VAL A 518 -9.87 12.90 -0.70
N MET A 519 -9.74 12.61 0.60
CA MET A 519 -8.45 12.50 1.30
C MET A 519 -7.74 11.16 0.96
N GLY A 520 -7.65 10.85 -0.34
CA GLY A 520 -7.19 9.55 -0.85
C GLY A 520 -7.75 9.16 -2.21
N GLY A 521 -8.84 9.78 -2.68
CA GLY A 521 -9.47 9.48 -3.98
C GLY A 521 -8.55 9.63 -5.20
N THR A 522 -8.92 9.00 -6.31
CA THR A 522 -8.19 9.05 -7.60
C THR A 522 -8.48 10.32 -8.39
N GLU A 523 -9.62 10.95 -8.15
CA GLU A 523 -10.12 12.10 -8.89
C GLU A 523 -10.32 13.33 -7.99
N ASN A 524 -10.10 14.51 -8.56
CA ASN A 524 -10.22 15.78 -7.87
C ASN A 524 -10.97 16.79 -8.75
N LYS A 525 -11.92 17.51 -8.16
CA LYS A 525 -12.44 18.76 -8.72
C LYS A 525 -11.61 19.91 -8.13
N VAL A 526 -11.01 20.71 -9.00
CA VAL A 526 -9.99 21.70 -8.62
C VAL A 526 -10.38 23.09 -9.11
N HIS A 527 -10.18 24.08 -8.25
CA HIS A 527 -10.32 25.49 -8.56
C HIS A 527 -8.96 26.16 -8.43
N ILE A 528 -8.49 26.84 -9.48
CA ILE A 528 -7.28 27.67 -9.41
C ILE A 528 -7.67 29.12 -9.21
N ILE A 529 -7.26 29.68 -8.09
CA ILE A 529 -7.52 31.07 -7.72
C ILE A 529 -6.25 31.89 -7.95
N ARG A 530 -6.32 32.82 -8.91
CA ARG A 530 -5.29 33.83 -9.21
C ARG A 530 -5.78 35.22 -8.82
N GLU A 531 -4.95 36.27 -8.95
CA GLU A 531 -5.28 37.63 -8.46
C GLU A 531 -6.72 38.08 -8.81
N ARG A 532 -7.08 37.95 -10.10
CA ARG A 532 -8.35 38.44 -10.67
C ARG A 532 -9.14 37.37 -11.43
N LYS A 533 -8.70 36.12 -11.41
CA LYS A 533 -9.27 35.03 -12.20
C LYS A 533 -9.46 33.80 -11.32
N VAL A 534 -10.58 33.12 -11.52
CA VAL A 534 -10.81 31.76 -11.02
C VAL A 534 -10.92 30.88 -12.25
N GLU A 535 -10.22 29.76 -12.24
CA GLU A 535 -10.32 28.74 -13.28
C GLU A 535 -10.87 27.48 -12.63
N ASP A 536 -12.04 27.05 -13.09
CA ASP A 536 -12.71 25.85 -12.63
C ASP A 536 -12.30 24.68 -13.53
N TRP A 537 -11.79 23.62 -12.92
CA TRP A 537 -11.48 22.39 -13.64
C TRP A 537 -12.49 21.32 -13.26
N ASP A 538 -12.96 20.61 -14.29
CA ASP A 538 -13.81 19.44 -14.11
C ASP A 538 -13.08 18.34 -13.32
N GLN A 539 -13.84 17.36 -12.85
CA GLN A 539 -13.29 16.21 -12.14
C GLN A 539 -12.31 15.47 -13.05
N MET A 540 -11.09 15.31 -12.59
CA MET A 540 -10.00 14.70 -13.35
C MET A 540 -9.03 13.97 -12.42
N SER A 541 -8.23 13.06 -12.97
CA SER A 541 -7.28 12.30 -12.15
C SER A 541 -6.22 13.22 -11.53
N LYS A 542 -5.60 12.78 -10.43
CA LYS A 542 -4.48 13.51 -9.81
C LYS A 542 -3.34 13.81 -10.78
N MET A 543 -3.09 12.90 -11.73
CA MET A 543 -2.07 13.05 -12.75
C MET A 543 -2.47 14.08 -13.80
N ASP A 544 -3.74 14.08 -14.24
CA ASP A 544 -4.25 15.10 -15.17
C ASP A 544 -4.23 16.50 -14.55
N VAL A 545 -4.60 16.62 -13.26
CA VAL A 545 -4.44 17.87 -12.50
C VAL A 545 -2.96 18.30 -12.51
N ALA A 546 -2.03 17.37 -12.29
CA ALA A 546 -0.61 17.67 -12.25
C ALA A 546 -0.10 18.17 -13.62
N TRP A 547 -0.38 17.46 -14.70
CA TRP A 547 0.01 17.85 -16.06
C TRP A 547 -0.56 19.21 -16.45
N LYS A 548 -1.85 19.41 -16.24
CA LYS A 548 -2.52 20.67 -16.55
C LYS A 548 -1.99 21.82 -15.70
N LEU A 549 -1.63 21.56 -14.43
CA LEU A 549 -1.01 22.57 -13.56
C LEU A 549 0.38 22.95 -14.05
N VAL A 550 1.20 21.96 -14.41
CA VAL A 550 2.56 22.15 -14.93
C VAL A 550 2.54 22.90 -16.27
N GLU A 551 1.61 22.59 -17.17
CA GLU A 551 1.40 23.35 -18.41
C GLU A 551 1.16 24.83 -18.10
N ARG A 552 0.25 25.14 -17.16
CA ARG A 552 -0.02 26.53 -16.77
C ARG A 552 1.16 27.21 -16.10
N ILE A 553 1.96 26.47 -15.33
CA ILE A 553 3.19 26.99 -14.71
C ILE A 553 4.18 27.35 -15.81
N ALA A 554 4.38 26.48 -16.80
CA ALA A 554 5.28 26.75 -17.90
C ALA A 554 4.85 27.97 -18.72
N ASP A 555 3.56 28.08 -19.07
CA ASP A 555 3.02 29.26 -19.72
C ASP A 555 3.31 30.54 -18.93
N HIS A 556 3.21 30.48 -17.59
CA HIS A 556 3.47 31.63 -16.74
C HIS A 556 4.95 32.02 -16.69
N LEU A 557 5.84 31.04 -16.49
CA LEU A 557 7.28 31.29 -16.40
C LEU A 557 7.87 31.75 -17.73
N ASN A 558 7.38 31.20 -18.85
CA ASN A 558 7.85 31.55 -20.19
C ASN A 558 7.22 32.84 -20.75
N ALA A 559 6.11 33.33 -20.18
CA ALA A 559 5.55 34.62 -20.55
C ALA A 559 6.34 35.83 -20.01
N HIS A 560 7.31 35.59 -19.12
CA HIS A 560 8.14 36.63 -18.49
C HIS A 560 9.62 36.59 -18.94
N ASP A 561 10.00 35.64 -19.80
CA ASP A 561 11.26 35.64 -20.57
C ASP A 561 11.08 36.44 -21.87
#